data_AF-A0A938T6W5-F1
#
_entry.id   AF-A0A938T6W5-F1
#
_cell.length_a   1.000
_cell.length_b   1.000
_cell.length_c   1.000
_cell.angle_alpha   90.00
_cell.angle_beta   90.00
_cell.angle_gamma   90.00
#
_symmetry.space_group_name_H-M   'P 1'
#
loop_
_entity.id
_entity.type
_entity.pdbx_description
1 polymer ?
#
loop_
_entity_poly.entity_id
_entity_poly.type
_entity_poly.pdbx_seq_one_letter_code
_entity_poly.pdbx_strand_id
1 'polypeptide(L)'
;MKVPIDDRELELKKRYAYPYEWGQKQSDEWDEQTDFIYHIFSFDALLKEVEARFRSSPNFAEILHYTLNRWYNFWSAKAVEQIFCLHANVRAAHDGKDRLRDFRIGEISFDHKTSTYPRGFNHDLDYGQKHPRELIEWFYTHQSQQRRKHFENRIFIVLYASDGQHWKLKAELTWLESLVKPYLDNFDPSKLHRFKFEGKRETIADVIWAIR
;
A
#
# COMPACT_ATOMS: atom_id res chain seq x y z
N MET A 1 2.52 1.90 23.15
CA MET A 1 3.22 3.07 22.58
C MET A 1 3.24 2.88 21.07
N LYS A 2 2.81 3.87 20.26
CA LYS A 2 2.88 3.73 18.79
C LYS A 2 4.37 3.73 18.40
N VAL A 3 4.80 2.75 17.60
CA VAL A 3 6.17 2.70 17.09
C VAL A 3 6.43 3.94 16.21
N PRO A 4 7.52 4.70 16.44
CA PRO A 4 7.93 5.81 15.59
C PRO A 4 8.06 5.42 14.11
N ILE A 5 7.89 6.38 13.20
CA ILE A 5 8.04 6.13 11.75
C ILE A 5 9.44 5.63 11.43
N ASP A 6 10.48 6.21 12.03
CA ASP A 6 11.88 5.85 11.80
C ASP A 6 12.14 4.38 12.15
N ASP A 7 11.68 3.93 13.31
CA ASP A 7 11.79 2.53 13.73
C ASP A 7 11.04 1.60 12.77
N ARG A 8 9.89 2.04 12.25
CA ARG A 8 9.14 1.24 11.28
C ARG A 8 9.87 1.14 9.94
N GLU A 9 10.45 2.25 9.49
CA GLU A 9 11.24 2.32 8.27
C GLU A 9 12.44 1.38 8.37
N LEU A 10 13.17 1.40 9.49
CA LEU A 10 14.30 0.51 9.73
C LEU A 10 13.89 -0.97 9.65
N GLU A 11 12.79 -1.37 10.30
CA GLU A 11 12.30 -2.75 10.23
C GLU A 11 11.88 -3.14 8.81
N LEU A 12 11.14 -2.29 8.10
CA LEU A 12 10.72 -2.54 6.71
C LEU A 12 11.92 -2.67 5.77
N LYS A 13 12.97 -1.85 5.95
CA LYS A 13 14.19 -1.90 5.14
C LYS A 13 14.98 -3.19 5.29
N LYS A 14 14.83 -3.95 6.39
CA LYS A 14 15.41 -5.30 6.51
C LYS A 14 14.93 -6.26 5.42
N ARG A 15 13.73 -6.03 4.85
CA ARG A 15 13.22 -6.78 3.68
C ARG A 15 14.13 -6.70 2.46
N TYR A 16 14.96 -5.66 2.35
CA TYR A 16 15.83 -5.45 1.19
C TYR A 16 16.90 -6.53 1.01
N ALA A 17 17.23 -7.27 2.07
CA ALA A 17 18.19 -8.36 2.05
C ALA A 17 17.69 -9.62 1.30
N TYR A 18 16.42 -9.66 0.91
CA TYR A 18 15.79 -10.83 0.29
C TYR A 18 15.24 -10.48 -1.11
N PRO A 19 15.22 -11.41 -2.08
CA PRO A 19 14.61 -11.18 -3.41
C PRO A 19 13.13 -10.83 -3.29
N TYR A 20 12.64 -9.86 -4.07
CA TYR A 20 11.21 -9.51 -4.12
C TYR A 20 10.50 -10.35 -5.20
N GLU A 21 10.25 -11.61 -4.87
CA GLU A 21 9.66 -12.59 -5.77
C GLU A 21 8.37 -13.14 -5.17
N TRP A 22 7.31 -13.22 -5.95
CA TRP A 22 6.05 -13.79 -5.47
C TRP A 22 5.96 -15.30 -5.67
N GLY A 23 6.68 -15.84 -6.67
CA GLY A 23 6.64 -17.25 -7.07
C GLY A 23 5.30 -17.68 -7.71
N GLN A 24 4.18 -17.18 -7.17
CA GLN A 24 2.84 -17.48 -7.61
C GLN A 24 1.89 -16.29 -7.36
N LYS A 25 0.68 -16.39 -7.91
CA LYS A 25 -0.39 -15.44 -7.59
C LYS A 25 -0.87 -15.67 -6.16
N GLN A 26 -1.12 -14.58 -5.44
CA GLN A 26 -1.75 -14.61 -4.12
C GLN A 26 -3.07 -15.40 -4.12
N SER A 27 -3.20 -16.32 -3.18
CA SER A 27 -4.32 -17.25 -3.01
C SER A 27 -4.85 -17.23 -1.58
N ASP A 28 -6.11 -17.59 -1.39
CA ASP A 28 -6.73 -17.58 -0.05
C ASP A 28 -6.10 -18.63 0.89
N GLU A 29 -5.66 -19.78 0.35
CA GLU A 29 -4.99 -20.84 1.10
C GLU A 29 -3.67 -20.37 1.71
N TRP A 30 -2.80 -19.75 0.91
CA TRP A 30 -1.52 -19.24 1.42
C TRP A 30 -1.72 -17.99 2.27
N ASP A 31 -2.79 -17.23 2.03
CA ASP A 31 -3.16 -16.13 2.88
C ASP A 31 -3.53 -16.57 4.30
N GLU A 32 -4.25 -17.69 4.43
CA GLU A 32 -4.59 -18.30 5.71
C GLU A 32 -3.35 -18.84 6.42
N GLN A 33 -2.48 -19.58 5.73
CA GLN A 33 -1.26 -20.14 6.32
C GLN A 33 -0.28 -19.07 6.85
N THR A 34 -0.33 -17.87 6.28
CA THR A 34 0.61 -16.78 6.58
C THR A 34 -0.06 -15.59 7.27
N ASP A 35 -1.20 -15.79 7.93
CA ASP A 35 -1.96 -14.72 8.62
C ASP A 35 -1.24 -14.09 9.81
N PHE A 36 -0.31 -14.83 10.44
CA PHE A 36 0.51 -14.39 11.56
C PHE A 36 1.31 -13.12 11.26
N ILE A 37 1.56 -12.80 9.98
CA ILE A 37 2.20 -11.54 9.56
C ILE A 37 1.53 -10.29 10.14
N TYR A 38 0.20 -10.36 10.38
CA TYR A 38 -0.57 -9.21 10.87
C TYR A 38 -0.29 -8.89 12.34
N HIS A 39 0.31 -9.83 13.06
CA HIS A 39 0.58 -9.74 14.49
C HIS A 39 2.09 -9.64 14.80
N ILE A 40 2.95 -9.87 13.81
CA ILE A 40 4.41 -9.83 13.97
C ILE A 40 4.97 -8.64 13.20
N PHE A 41 5.30 -7.57 13.92
CA PHE A 41 5.93 -6.40 13.30
C PHE A 41 7.43 -6.58 13.09
N SER A 42 8.19 -7.13 14.04
CA SER A 42 9.64 -7.26 13.86
C SER A 42 10.00 -8.23 12.72
N PHE A 43 10.85 -7.80 11.80
CA PHE A 43 11.28 -8.62 10.68
C PHE A 43 12.06 -9.86 11.13
N ASP A 44 12.91 -9.71 12.16
CA ASP A 44 13.67 -10.84 12.71
C ASP A 44 12.75 -11.85 13.41
N ALA A 45 11.70 -11.38 14.09
CA ALA A 45 10.69 -12.24 14.67
C ALA A 45 9.87 -12.96 13.58
N LEU A 46 9.56 -12.28 12.47
CA LEU A 46 8.89 -12.89 11.33
C LEU A 46 9.71 -14.02 10.73
N LEU A 47 11.02 -13.82 10.50
CA LEU A 47 11.90 -14.85 9.97
C LEU A 47 11.92 -16.10 10.86
N LYS A 48 12.04 -15.91 12.17
CA LYS A 48 11.99 -17.01 13.15
C LYS A 48 10.67 -17.75 13.10
N GLU A 49 9.55 -17.04 12.98
CA GLU A 49 8.22 -17.65 12.91
C GLU A 49 8.02 -18.47 11.63
N VAL A 50 8.45 -17.94 10.48
CA VAL A 50 8.39 -18.66 9.20
C VAL A 50 9.24 -19.93 9.25
N GLU A 51 10.45 -19.84 9.81
CA GLU A 51 11.34 -20.98 9.98
C GLU A 51 10.73 -22.02 10.92
N ALA A 52 10.21 -21.62 12.07
CA ALA A 52 9.57 -22.52 13.03
C ALA A 52 8.39 -23.28 12.43
N ARG A 53 7.58 -22.63 11.59
CA ARG A 53 6.37 -23.23 10.99
C ARG A 53 6.67 -24.09 9.76
N PHE A 54 7.62 -23.67 8.92
CA PHE A 54 7.72 -24.19 7.55
C PHE A 54 9.07 -24.78 7.19
N ARG A 55 10.07 -24.80 8.09
CA ARG A 55 11.42 -25.30 7.76
C ARG A 55 11.44 -26.70 7.13
N SER A 56 10.53 -27.57 7.54
CA SER A 56 10.43 -28.95 7.01
C SER A 56 9.53 -29.06 5.77
N SER A 57 8.96 -27.95 5.29
CA SER A 57 8.11 -27.93 4.10
C SER A 57 8.97 -28.09 2.83
N PRO A 58 8.54 -28.91 1.85
CA PRO A 58 9.23 -28.99 0.56
C PRO A 58 9.19 -27.66 -0.22
N ASN A 59 8.23 -26.77 0.09
CA ASN A 59 8.05 -25.46 -0.56
C ASN A 59 8.50 -24.30 0.35
N PHE A 60 9.48 -24.54 1.23
CA PHE A 60 9.89 -23.54 2.23
C PHE A 60 10.31 -22.20 1.61
N ALA A 61 11.06 -22.22 0.50
CA ALA A 61 11.57 -21.02 -0.15
C ALA A 61 10.41 -20.15 -0.70
N GLU A 62 9.44 -20.77 -1.36
CA GLU A 62 8.27 -20.08 -1.90
C GLU A 62 7.40 -19.51 -0.76
N ILE A 63 7.16 -20.29 0.29
CA ILE A 63 6.39 -19.84 1.47
C ILE A 63 7.09 -18.67 2.16
N LEU A 64 8.43 -18.72 2.28
CA LEU A 64 9.22 -17.63 2.82
C LEU A 64 9.03 -16.37 2.00
N HIS A 65 9.32 -16.39 0.70
CA HIS A 65 9.19 -15.22 -0.17
C HIS A 65 7.77 -14.62 -0.16
N TYR A 66 6.75 -15.50 -0.20
CA TYR A 66 5.36 -15.10 -0.12
C TYR A 66 5.04 -14.39 1.19
N THR A 67 5.44 -14.99 2.31
CA THR A 67 5.23 -14.44 3.66
C THR A 67 5.90 -13.08 3.80
N LEU A 68 7.16 -12.96 3.37
CA LEU A 68 7.91 -11.72 3.42
C LEU A 68 7.25 -10.61 2.58
N ASN A 69 6.71 -10.93 1.40
CA ASN A 69 6.00 -9.96 0.57
C ASN A 69 4.68 -9.50 1.17
N ARG A 70 3.90 -10.43 1.73
CA ARG A 70 2.64 -10.08 2.41
C ARG A 70 2.88 -9.22 3.64
N TRP A 71 3.85 -9.59 4.48
CA TRP A 71 4.27 -8.80 5.63
C TRP A 71 4.69 -7.39 5.20
N TYR A 72 5.53 -7.29 4.17
CA TYR A 72 6.04 -6.01 3.70
C TYR A 72 4.92 -5.12 3.15
N ASN A 73 4.00 -5.68 2.37
CA ASN A 73 2.85 -4.93 1.85
C ASN A 73 1.89 -4.47 2.95
N PHE A 74 1.62 -5.33 3.93
CA PHE A 74 0.73 -4.98 5.04
C PHE A 74 1.33 -3.88 5.91
N TRP A 75 2.57 -4.06 6.38
CA TRP A 75 3.17 -3.12 7.32
C TRP A 75 3.59 -1.80 6.68
N SER A 76 3.97 -1.79 5.40
CA SER A 76 4.18 -0.53 4.66
C SER A 76 2.86 0.24 4.48
N ALA A 77 1.75 -0.44 4.18
CA ALA A 77 0.44 0.21 4.12
C ALA A 77 0.01 0.77 5.50
N LYS A 78 0.15 -0.01 6.57
CA LYS A 78 -0.13 0.49 7.94
C LYS A 78 0.73 1.70 8.32
N ALA A 79 1.98 1.73 7.86
CA ALA A 79 2.87 2.86 8.10
C ALA A 79 2.45 4.11 7.30
N VAL A 80 2.05 3.95 6.03
CA VAL A 80 1.55 5.06 5.22
C VAL A 80 0.21 5.61 5.77
N GLU A 81 -0.70 4.74 6.21
CA GLU A 81 -1.91 5.16 6.94
C GLU A 81 -1.56 6.01 8.18
N GLN A 82 -0.55 5.57 8.95
CA GLN A 82 -0.05 6.34 10.10
C GLN A 82 0.48 7.71 9.65
N ILE A 83 1.24 7.79 8.56
CA ILE A 83 1.73 9.07 7.98
C ILE A 83 0.55 10.02 7.70
N PHE A 84 -0.50 9.56 7.02
CA PHE A 84 -1.70 10.38 6.79
C PHE A 84 -2.30 10.86 8.12
N CYS A 85 -2.44 9.96 9.10
CA CYS A 85 -3.06 10.25 10.38
C CYS A 85 -2.21 11.11 11.34
N LEU A 86 -0.94 11.36 11.05
CA LEU A 86 -0.11 12.30 11.81
C LEU A 86 -0.41 13.76 11.46
N HIS A 87 -1.01 14.00 10.29
CA HIS A 87 -1.31 15.35 9.83
C HIS A 87 -2.52 15.95 10.55
N ALA A 88 -2.44 17.22 10.98
CA ALA A 88 -3.49 17.87 11.77
C ALA A 88 -4.85 17.96 11.05
N ASN A 89 -4.85 18.03 9.72
CA ASN A 89 -6.07 18.08 8.90
C ASN A 89 -6.73 16.71 8.67
N VAL A 90 -6.14 15.63 9.20
CA VAL A 90 -6.61 14.27 9.00
C VAL A 90 -7.17 13.72 10.29
N ARG A 91 -8.36 13.12 10.20
CA ARG A 91 -8.98 12.38 11.30
C ARG A 91 -8.90 10.90 10.98
N ALA A 92 -8.32 10.11 11.88
CA ALA A 92 -8.40 8.66 11.75
C ALA A 92 -9.88 8.22 11.73
N ALA A 93 -10.21 7.16 10.99
CA ALA A 93 -11.54 6.58 11.07
C ALA A 93 -11.80 6.12 12.51
N HIS A 94 -12.78 6.76 13.18
CA HIS A 94 -13.19 6.33 14.51
C HIS A 94 -13.84 4.95 14.41
N ASP A 95 -13.38 4.05 15.27
CA ASP A 95 -13.86 2.69 15.51
C ASP A 95 -13.55 1.68 14.41
N GLY A 96 -12.67 0.72 14.74
CA GLY A 96 -12.20 -0.38 13.90
C GLY A 96 -13.26 -1.40 13.44
N LYS A 97 -14.52 -1.00 13.33
CA LYS A 97 -15.63 -1.75 12.73
C LYS A 97 -15.82 -1.45 11.25
N ASP A 98 -15.41 -0.28 10.76
CA ASP A 98 -15.51 0.07 9.33
C ASP A 98 -14.17 -0.25 8.63
N ARG A 99 -13.97 -1.54 8.31
CA ARG A 99 -12.75 -2.13 7.71
C ARG A 99 -12.31 -1.52 6.36
N LEU A 100 -13.08 -0.61 5.79
CA LEU A 100 -12.93 -0.11 4.42
C LEU A 100 -12.49 1.36 4.32
N ARG A 101 -12.29 2.05 5.46
CA ARG A 101 -11.92 3.47 5.50
C ARG A 101 -10.76 3.67 6.46
N ASP A 102 -9.66 4.19 5.94
CA ASP A 102 -8.43 4.39 6.71
C ASP A 102 -8.47 5.72 7.48
N PHE A 103 -8.89 6.79 6.81
CA PHE A 103 -8.89 8.14 7.38
C PHE A 103 -9.89 9.09 6.69
N ARG A 104 -10.07 10.28 7.27
CA ARG A 104 -10.88 11.38 6.73
C ARG A 104 -10.05 12.64 6.57
N ILE A 105 -10.21 13.31 5.42
CA ILE A 105 -9.68 14.66 5.17
C ILE A 105 -10.88 15.60 5.04
N GLY A 106 -11.04 16.50 6.01
CA GLY A 106 -12.31 17.23 6.19
C GLY A 106 -13.47 16.25 6.37
N GLU A 107 -14.51 16.37 5.54
CA GLU A 107 -15.68 15.49 5.61
C GLU A 107 -15.58 14.21 4.76
N ILE A 108 -14.55 14.09 3.91
CA ILE A 108 -14.43 13.00 2.95
C ILE A 108 -13.62 11.86 3.57
N SER A 109 -14.13 10.62 3.47
CA SER A 109 -13.39 9.41 3.85
C SER A 109 -12.58 8.87 2.68
N PHE A 110 -11.36 8.40 2.96
CA PHE A 110 -10.46 7.79 2.00
C PHE A 110 -9.84 6.50 2.56
N ASP A 111 -9.60 5.57 1.65
CA ASP A 111 -8.60 4.50 1.73
C ASP A 111 -7.31 5.02 1.06
N HIS A 112 -6.14 4.55 1.48
CA HIS A 112 -4.92 4.81 0.69
C HIS A 112 -4.49 3.56 -0.06
N LYS A 113 -3.81 3.76 -1.19
CA LYS A 113 -3.20 2.64 -1.90
C LYS A 113 -1.84 3.00 -2.46
N THR A 114 -0.82 2.40 -1.88
CA THR A 114 0.54 2.47 -2.41
C THR A 114 0.69 1.46 -3.56
N SER A 115 0.86 1.96 -4.78
CA SER A 115 0.95 1.17 -6.01
C SER A 115 2.22 1.52 -6.76
N THR A 116 2.94 0.53 -7.28
CA THR A 116 4.01 0.79 -8.25
C THR A 116 3.41 1.26 -9.57
N TYR A 117 4.11 2.12 -10.31
CA TYR A 117 3.67 2.51 -11.65
C TYR A 117 3.44 1.25 -12.50
N PRO A 118 2.22 1.06 -13.04
CA PRO A 118 1.84 -0.21 -13.62
C PRO A 118 2.42 -0.40 -15.03
N ARG A 119 3.26 -1.43 -15.20
CA ARG A 119 3.74 -1.85 -16.52
C ARG A 119 2.61 -2.15 -17.50
N GLY A 120 1.48 -2.67 -17.02
CA GLY A 120 0.30 -3.00 -17.83
C GLY A 120 -0.59 -1.83 -18.21
N PHE A 121 -0.28 -0.60 -17.79
CA PHE A 121 -1.00 0.59 -18.25
C PHE A 121 -0.59 0.99 -19.68
N ASN A 122 0.51 0.44 -20.21
CA ASN A 122 0.98 0.63 -21.59
C ASN A 122 1.25 2.08 -21.99
N HIS A 123 1.50 2.95 -21.01
CA HIS A 123 1.96 4.33 -21.20
C HIS A 123 3.13 4.62 -20.27
N ASP A 124 4.04 5.49 -20.70
CA ASP A 124 5.18 5.91 -19.88
C ASP A 124 4.76 6.83 -18.72
N LEU A 125 5.70 7.09 -17.81
CA LEU A 125 5.44 7.89 -16.60
C LEU A 125 4.98 9.31 -16.94
N ASP A 126 5.56 9.94 -17.97
CA ASP A 126 5.22 11.30 -18.39
C ASP A 126 3.75 11.38 -18.84
N TYR A 127 3.30 10.41 -19.64
CA TYR A 127 1.90 10.28 -19.99
C TYR A 127 1.02 10.09 -18.75
N GLY A 128 1.40 9.17 -17.85
CA GLY A 128 0.65 8.93 -16.61
C GLY A 128 0.47 10.19 -15.74
N GLN A 129 1.52 11.04 -15.66
CA GLN A 129 1.47 12.32 -14.92
C GLN A 129 0.57 13.37 -15.58
N LYS A 130 0.51 13.38 -16.92
CA LYS A 130 -0.38 14.27 -17.69
C LYS A 130 -1.83 13.77 -17.75
N HIS A 131 -2.03 12.45 -17.59
CA HIS A 131 -3.31 11.76 -17.68
C HIS A 131 -3.66 10.98 -16.39
N PRO A 132 -3.61 11.59 -15.20
CA PRO A 132 -3.81 10.88 -13.93
C PRO A 132 -5.18 10.23 -13.81
N ARG A 133 -6.22 10.82 -14.44
CA ARG A 133 -7.57 10.26 -14.47
C ARG A 133 -7.60 8.85 -15.09
N GLU A 134 -6.91 8.67 -16.21
CA GLU A 134 -6.86 7.39 -16.95
C GLU A 134 -6.09 6.33 -16.15
N LEU A 135 -4.99 6.74 -15.52
CA LEU A 135 -4.22 5.86 -14.64
C LEU A 135 -5.01 5.43 -13.41
N ILE A 136 -5.73 6.33 -12.77
CA ILE A 136 -6.60 6.02 -11.62
C ILE A 136 -7.70 5.03 -12.02
N GLU A 137 -8.36 5.27 -13.16
CA GLU A 137 -9.36 4.35 -13.69
C GLU A 137 -8.76 2.96 -13.97
N TRP A 138 -7.55 2.91 -14.52
CA TRP A 138 -6.81 1.67 -14.70
C TRP A 138 -6.58 0.94 -13.37
N PHE A 139 -6.16 1.64 -12.30
CA PHE A 139 -5.98 1.02 -10.98
C PHE A 139 -7.27 0.42 -10.41
N TYR A 140 -8.42 1.08 -10.58
CA TYR A 140 -9.70 0.55 -10.10
C TYR A 140 -10.17 -0.67 -10.90
N THR A 141 -9.92 -0.70 -12.20
CA THR A 141 -10.37 -1.77 -13.11
C THR A 141 -9.46 -3.01 -13.05
N HIS A 142 -8.16 -2.83 -12.76
CA HIS A 142 -7.15 -3.89 -12.75
C HIS A 142 -6.71 -4.37 -11.36
N GLN A 143 -7.48 -4.06 -10.30
CA GLN A 143 -7.19 -4.54 -8.95
C GLN A 143 -7.48 -6.05 -8.77
N SER A 144 -6.90 -6.64 -7.71
CA SER A 144 -7.15 -8.03 -7.32
C SER A 144 -8.65 -8.30 -7.21
N GLN A 145 -9.12 -9.40 -7.82
CA GLN A 145 -10.53 -9.80 -7.81
C GLN A 145 -10.96 -10.32 -6.41
N GLN A 146 -12.26 -10.62 -6.25
CA GLN A 146 -12.89 -11.12 -5.01
C GLN A 146 -13.05 -10.04 -3.91
N ARG A 147 -12.98 -10.42 -2.62
CA ARG A 147 -13.27 -9.55 -1.46
C ARG A 147 -12.43 -8.26 -1.38
N ARG A 148 -11.35 -8.16 -2.15
CA ARG A 148 -10.41 -7.04 -2.21
C ARG A 148 -10.80 -5.97 -3.25
N LYS A 149 -11.81 -6.24 -4.10
CA LYS A 149 -12.28 -5.30 -5.13
C LYS A 149 -13.36 -4.37 -4.55
N HIS A 150 -12.96 -3.14 -4.25
CA HIS A 150 -13.88 -2.06 -3.87
C HIS A 150 -13.55 -0.78 -4.65
N PHE A 151 -14.50 0.15 -4.63
CA PHE A 151 -14.44 1.44 -5.32
C PHE A 151 -14.73 2.56 -4.32
N GLU A 152 -14.27 2.36 -3.09
CA GLU A 152 -14.21 3.42 -2.09
C GLU A 152 -13.25 4.51 -2.59
N ASN A 153 -13.39 5.71 -2.05
CA ASN A 153 -12.51 6.81 -2.39
C ASN A 153 -11.06 6.45 -2.03
N ARG A 154 -10.12 6.72 -2.94
CA ARG A 154 -8.70 6.40 -2.71
C ARG A 154 -7.78 7.56 -3.02
N ILE A 155 -6.78 7.74 -2.17
CA ILE A 155 -5.56 8.46 -2.54
C ILE A 155 -4.52 7.40 -2.91
N PHE A 156 -4.10 7.41 -4.17
CA PHE A 156 -3.06 6.53 -4.65
C PHE A 156 -1.69 7.17 -4.42
N ILE A 157 -0.76 6.44 -3.82
CA ILE A 157 0.66 6.83 -3.83
C ILE A 157 1.34 6.00 -4.92
N VAL A 158 1.70 6.66 -6.02
CA VAL A 158 2.27 5.99 -7.19
C VAL A 158 3.80 6.01 -7.10
N LEU A 159 4.37 4.83 -6.83
CA LEU A 159 5.80 4.62 -6.68
C LEU A 159 6.46 4.39 -8.05
N TYR A 160 7.48 5.17 -8.35
CA TYR A 160 8.37 4.96 -9.48
C TYR A 160 9.82 5.15 -9.05
N ALA A 161 10.69 4.25 -9.50
CA ALA A 161 12.11 4.21 -9.20
C ALA A 161 12.81 3.97 -10.54
N SER A 162 13.69 4.88 -10.95
CA SER A 162 14.40 4.84 -12.22
C SER A 162 15.25 3.57 -12.42
N ASP A 163 15.70 2.96 -11.32
CA ASP A 163 16.44 1.69 -11.29
C ASP A 163 15.54 0.43 -11.34
N GLY A 164 14.22 0.61 -11.44
CA GLY A 164 13.22 -0.48 -11.46
C GLY A 164 12.89 -1.07 -10.08
N GLN A 165 13.55 -0.65 -9.00
CA GLN A 165 13.32 -1.17 -7.65
C GLN A 165 12.15 -0.47 -6.94
N HIS A 166 11.03 -0.27 -7.64
CA HIS A 166 9.86 0.45 -7.15
C HIS A 166 9.35 -0.05 -5.79
N TRP A 167 9.46 -1.36 -5.53
CA TRP A 167 9.00 -1.97 -4.30
C TRP A 167 9.79 -1.50 -3.07
N LYS A 168 11.07 -1.12 -3.22
CA LYS A 168 11.87 -0.60 -2.10
C LYS A 168 11.32 0.71 -1.57
N LEU A 169 10.79 1.56 -2.44
CA LEU A 169 10.21 2.85 -2.06
C LEU A 169 9.07 2.75 -1.03
N LYS A 170 8.42 1.58 -0.89
CA LYS A 170 7.40 1.33 0.15
C LYS A 170 7.92 1.48 1.59
N ALA A 171 9.23 1.31 1.80
CA ALA A 171 9.84 1.46 3.12
C ALA A 171 10.55 2.80 3.31
N GLU A 172 10.56 3.69 2.31
CA GLU A 172 11.13 5.03 2.42
C GLU A 172 10.12 5.97 3.12
N LEU A 173 9.68 5.61 4.32
CA LEU A 173 8.55 6.23 5.02
C LEU A 173 8.76 7.71 5.33
N THR A 174 9.95 8.10 5.78
CA THR A 174 10.30 9.50 6.06
C THR A 174 10.17 10.35 4.80
N TRP A 175 10.59 9.80 3.66
CA TRP A 175 10.44 10.45 2.37
C TRP A 175 8.99 10.45 1.90
N LEU A 176 8.24 9.36 2.06
CA LEU A 176 6.81 9.33 1.76
C LEU A 176 6.04 10.36 2.60
N GLU A 177 6.39 10.55 3.87
CA GLU A 177 5.83 11.59 4.74
C GLU A 177 6.11 12.99 4.18
N SER A 178 7.32 13.23 3.68
CA SER A 178 7.67 14.52 3.03
C SER A 178 6.86 14.81 1.75
N LEU A 179 6.27 13.79 1.12
CA LEU A 179 5.40 13.94 -0.05
C LEU A 179 3.92 14.08 0.36
N VAL A 180 3.49 13.30 1.35
CA VAL A 180 2.10 13.29 1.85
C VAL A 180 1.78 14.61 2.55
N LYS A 181 2.71 15.17 3.33
CA LYS A 181 2.46 16.40 4.09
C LYS A 181 2.10 17.60 3.18
N PRO A 182 2.88 17.96 2.14
CA PRO A 182 2.50 19.05 1.23
C PRO A 182 1.19 18.80 0.49
N TYR A 183 0.87 17.54 0.16
CA TYR A 183 -0.42 17.18 -0.44
C TYR A 183 -1.57 17.53 0.50
N LEU A 184 -1.45 17.18 1.80
CA LEU A 184 -2.48 17.44 2.81
C LEU A 184 -2.56 18.92 3.21
N ASP A 185 -1.44 19.64 3.23
CA ASP A 185 -1.38 21.08 3.47
C ASP A 185 -2.14 21.86 2.37
N ASN A 186 -2.14 21.36 1.13
CA ASN A 186 -2.77 21.99 -0.03
C ASN A 186 -4.00 21.22 -0.55
N PHE A 187 -4.60 20.37 0.29
CA PHE A 187 -5.70 19.51 -0.12
C PHE A 187 -6.91 20.33 -0.56
N ASP A 188 -7.37 20.08 -1.79
CA ASP A 188 -8.49 20.78 -2.41
C ASP A 188 -9.48 19.76 -3.00
N PRO A 189 -10.66 19.55 -2.37
CA PRO A 189 -11.67 18.62 -2.86
C PRO A 189 -12.17 18.89 -4.28
N SER A 190 -12.01 20.11 -4.80
CA SER A 190 -12.45 20.47 -6.16
C SER A 190 -11.53 19.89 -7.24
N LYS A 191 -10.28 19.56 -6.89
CA LYS A 191 -9.29 18.97 -7.80
C LYS A 191 -9.35 17.45 -7.90
N LEU A 192 -10.15 16.80 -7.05
CA LEU A 192 -10.30 15.34 -7.02
C LEU A 192 -10.93 14.82 -8.32
N HIS A 193 -10.41 13.69 -8.81
CA HIS A 193 -10.98 13.00 -9.94
C HIS A 193 -12.24 12.22 -9.52
N ARG A 194 -13.34 12.43 -10.25
CA ARG A 194 -14.64 11.77 -9.98
C ARG A 194 -14.94 10.68 -10.99
N PHE A 195 -15.38 9.52 -10.51
CA PHE A 195 -15.67 8.34 -11.32
C PHE A 195 -17.06 7.79 -10.97
N LYS A 196 -17.74 7.25 -11.97
CA LYS A 196 -18.98 6.49 -11.80
C LYS A 196 -18.78 5.10 -12.37
N PHE A 197 -18.45 4.16 -11.48
CA PHE A 197 -18.35 2.75 -11.82
C PHE A 197 -19.74 2.10 -11.76
N GLU A 198 -20.00 1.16 -12.65
CA GLU A 198 -21.33 0.56 -12.84
C GLU A 198 -21.95 0.06 -11.52
N GLY A 199 -23.16 0.55 -11.22
CA GLY A 199 -23.91 0.18 -10.02
C GLY A 199 -23.33 0.71 -8.70
N LYS A 200 -22.39 1.66 -8.73
CA LYS A 200 -21.71 2.18 -7.52
C LYS A 200 -22.01 3.65 -7.28
N ARG A 201 -21.82 4.04 -6.02
CA ARG A 201 -21.78 5.46 -5.63
C ARG A 201 -20.62 6.15 -6.37
N GLU A 202 -20.72 7.46 -6.51
CA GLU A 202 -19.61 8.26 -7.04
C GLU A 202 -18.35 7.98 -6.21
N THR A 203 -17.28 7.62 -6.92
CA THR A 203 -15.96 7.39 -6.35
C THR A 203 -15.10 8.62 -6.64
N ILE A 204 -14.45 9.15 -5.62
CA ILE A 204 -13.47 10.22 -5.78
C ILE A 204 -12.07 9.73 -5.45
N ALA A 205 -11.09 10.17 -6.21
CA ALA A 205 -9.73 9.71 -6.06
C ALA A 205 -8.71 10.74 -6.54
N ASP A 206 -7.47 10.54 -6.12
CA ASP A 206 -6.35 11.38 -6.48
C ASP A 206 -5.02 10.61 -6.43
N VAL A 207 -3.94 11.23 -6.89
CA VAL A 207 -2.60 10.63 -6.96
C VAL A 207 -1.57 11.53 -6.28
N ILE A 208 -0.76 10.93 -5.42
CA ILE A 208 0.52 11.46 -4.96
C ILE A 208 1.63 10.73 -5.72
N TRP A 209 2.46 11.48 -6.44
CA TRP A 209 3.59 10.94 -7.20
C TRP A 209 4.83 10.80 -6.31
N ALA A 210 5.32 9.58 -6.18
CA ALA A 210 6.51 9.25 -5.41
C ALA A 210 7.57 8.68 -6.36
N ILE A 211 8.36 9.58 -6.95
CA ILE A 211 9.30 9.30 -8.04
C ILE A 211 10.74 9.49 -7.54
N ARG A 212 11.60 8.50 -7.78
CA ARG A 212 13.06 8.53 -7.58
C ARG A 212 13.80 7.93 -8.77
#